data_AF-E3Q7C6-F1
#
_entry.id   AF-E3Q7C6-F1
#
_cell.length_a   1.000
_cell.length_b   1.000
_cell.length_c   1.000
_cell.angle_alpha   90.00
_cell.angle_beta   90.00
_cell.angle_gamma   90.00
#
_symmetry.space_group_name_H-M   'P 1'
#
loop_
_entity.id
_entity.type
_entity.pdbx_description
1 polymer ?
#
loop_
_entity_poly.entity_id
_entity_poly.type
_entity_poly.pdbx_seq_one_letter_code
_entity_poly.pdbx_strand_id
1 'polypeptide(L)'
;MDDDSASTLARDKEALKTLADELLELEGDRDLKRVIVESYETAPNRESYYYERRDAVRDLEAVINQIEDKKRQKRHLEQRIQAARSAQRQATRDAAAGEDGNMWEARNRWGTVVLASAFASRLFK
;
A
#
# COMPACT_ATOMS: atom_id res chain seq x y z
N MET A 1 -22.79 4.53 5.23
CA MET A 1 -22.15 4.27 3.93
C MET A 1 -20.86 3.57 4.24
N ASP A 2 -20.86 2.25 4.18
CA ASP A 2 -19.67 1.44 4.40
C ASP A 2 -18.85 1.48 3.12
N ASP A 3 -17.81 2.31 3.11
CA ASP A 3 -16.87 2.38 1.99
C ASP A 3 -16.13 1.05 1.97
N ASP A 4 -16.51 0.20 1.03
CA ASP A 4 -16.17 -1.23 1.04
C ASP A 4 -14.64 -1.38 0.97
N SER A 5 -14.01 -1.76 2.08
CA SER A 5 -12.54 -1.77 2.23
C SER A 5 -11.83 -2.59 1.14
N ALA A 6 -12.51 -3.61 0.62
CA ALA A 6 -12.06 -4.40 -0.53
C ALA A 6 -12.02 -3.58 -1.83
N SER A 7 -13.00 -2.70 -2.05
CA SER A 7 -13.06 -1.79 -3.20
C SER A 7 -11.94 -0.75 -3.15
N THR A 8 -11.64 -0.20 -1.97
CA THR A 8 -10.55 0.76 -1.78
C THR A 8 -9.18 0.11 -2.01
N LEU A 9 -8.99 -1.12 -1.53
CA LEU A 9 -7.76 -1.88 -1.77
C LEU A 9 -7.56 -2.21 -3.26
N ALA A 10 -8.63 -2.51 -3.99
CA ALA A 10 -8.56 -2.76 -5.42
C ALA A 10 -8.16 -1.49 -6.20
N ARG A 11 -8.78 -0.34 -5.88
CA ARG A 11 -8.42 0.96 -6.46
C ARG A 11 -6.98 1.35 -6.16
N ASP A 12 -6.51 1.16 -4.93
CA ASP A 12 -5.13 1.48 -4.55
C ASP A 12 -4.11 0.60 -5.31
N LYS A 13 -4.42 -0.68 -5.56
CA LYS A 13 -3.58 -1.57 -6.38
C LYS A 13 -3.54 -1.16 -7.85
N GLU A 14 -4.67 -0.72 -8.40
CA GLU A 14 -4.75 -0.22 -9.76
C GLU A 14 -3.96 1.08 -9.91
N ALA A 15 -4.14 2.02 -8.98
CA ALA A 15 -3.36 3.26 -8.93
C ALA A 15 -1.84 3.01 -8.83
N LEU A 16 -1.41 1.97 -8.08
CA LEU A 16 -0.01 1.58 -8.04
C LEU A 16 0.52 1.06 -9.39
N LYS A 17 -0.30 0.34 -10.15
CA LYS A 17 0.11 -0.12 -11.49
C LYS A 17 0.25 1.06 -12.44
N THR A 18 -0.75 1.93 -12.48
CA THR A 18 -0.71 3.15 -13.30
C THR A 18 0.50 4.02 -12.95
N LEU A 19 0.80 4.22 -11.66
CA LEU A 19 2.00 4.94 -11.25
C LEU A 19 3.31 4.24 -11.65
N ALA A 20 3.34 2.91 -11.69
CA ALA A 20 4.51 2.18 -12.14
C ALA A 20 4.73 2.35 -13.65
N ASP A 21 3.66 2.30 -14.45
CA ASP A 21 3.71 2.53 -15.89
C ASP A 21 4.14 3.97 -16.20
N GLU A 22 3.54 4.96 -15.54
CA GLU A 22 3.93 6.38 -15.67
C GLU A 22 5.38 6.62 -15.24
N LEU A 23 5.86 5.96 -14.19
CA LEU A 23 7.26 6.06 -13.78
C LEU A 23 8.20 5.46 -14.82
N LEU A 24 7.83 4.35 -15.45
CA LEU A 24 8.61 3.73 -16.52
C LEU A 24 8.72 4.67 -17.73
N GLU A 25 7.61 5.29 -18.13
CA GLU A 25 7.58 6.30 -19.21
C GLU A 25 8.49 7.48 -18.88
N LEU A 26 8.37 8.06 -17.68
CA LEU A 26 9.21 9.18 -17.26
C LEU A 26 10.70 8.82 -17.17
N GLU A 27 11.04 7.59 -16.78
CA GLU A 27 12.44 7.13 -16.78
C GLU A 27 12.99 7.04 -18.21
N GLY A 28 12.17 6.63 -19.18
CA GLY A 28 12.51 6.71 -20.60
C GLY A 28 12.73 8.16 -21.07
N ASP A 29 11.84 9.08 -20.71
CA ASP A 29 11.95 10.50 -21.04
C ASP A 29 13.19 11.15 -20.41
N ARG A 30 13.52 10.78 -19.16
CA ARG A 30 14.74 11.22 -18.49
C ARG A 30 15.97 10.78 -19.26
N ASP A 31 16.02 9.52 -19.69
CA ASP A 31 17.18 8.97 -20.38
C ASP A 31 17.36 9.63 -21.76
N LEU A 32 16.26 9.88 -22.48
CA LEU A 32 16.29 10.67 -23.72
C LEU A 32 16.81 12.10 -23.48
N LYS A 33 16.25 12.81 -22.49
CA LYS A 33 16.68 14.19 -22.17
C LYS A 33 18.14 14.25 -21.72
N ARG A 34 18.61 13.22 -21.01
CA ARG A 34 20.02 13.11 -20.62
C ARG A 34 20.93 13.01 -21.84
N VAL A 35 20.59 12.17 -22.81
CA VAL A 35 21.34 12.06 -24.07
C VAL A 35 21.37 13.39 -24.83
N ILE A 36 20.26 14.15 -24.83
CA ILE A 36 20.21 15.48 -25.45
C ILE A 36 21.18 16.44 -24.75
N VAL A 37 21.19 16.48 -23.42
CA VAL A 37 22.14 17.31 -22.65
C VAL A 37 23.59 16.91 -22.99
N GLU A 38 23.89 15.61 -22.96
CA GLU A 38 25.24 15.08 -23.28
C GLU A 38 25.66 15.41 -24.72
N SER A 39 24.71 15.46 -25.66
CA SER A 39 24.99 15.84 -27.06
C SER A 39 25.46 17.30 -27.18
N TYR A 40 24.89 18.22 -26.40
CA TYR A 40 25.33 19.61 -26.38
C TYR A 40 26.69 19.78 -25.68
N GLU A 41 27.01 18.92 -24.71
CA GLU A 41 28.30 18.95 -24.02
C GLU A 41 29.46 18.42 -24.87
N THR A 42 29.16 17.45 -25.73
CA THR A 42 30.13 16.83 -26.64
C THR A 42 30.21 17.50 -28.01
N ALA A 43 29.36 18.51 -28.26
CA ALA A 43 29.33 19.23 -29.52
C ALA A 43 30.64 20.00 -29.80
N PRO A 44 31.15 19.98 -31.04
CA PRO A 44 32.42 20.63 -31.40
C PRO A 44 32.41 22.16 -31.27
N ASN A 45 31.24 22.79 -31.14
CA ASN A 45 31.08 24.23 -30.92
C ASN A 45 30.10 24.51 -29.77
N ARG A 46 30.38 23.95 -28.58
CA ARG A 46 29.53 23.97 -27.39
C ARG A 46 28.97 25.36 -27.03
N GLU A 47 29.75 26.42 -27.21
CA GLU A 47 29.35 27.79 -26.84
C GLU A 47 28.19 28.30 -27.71
N SER A 48 28.10 27.84 -28.97
CA SER A 48 27.01 28.20 -29.87
C SER A 48 25.66 27.62 -29.44
N TYR A 49 25.66 26.60 -28.57
CA TYR A 49 24.48 25.92 -28.06
C TYR A 49 24.24 26.21 -26.58
N TYR A 50 24.76 27.33 -26.06
CA TYR A 50 24.66 27.66 -24.64
C TYR A 50 23.21 27.71 -24.14
N TYR A 51 22.32 28.36 -24.89
CA TYR A 51 20.92 28.54 -24.50
C TYR A 51 20.15 27.21 -24.60
N GLU A 52 20.33 26.47 -25.69
CA GLU A 52 19.72 25.17 -25.94
C GLU A 52 20.16 24.14 -24.88
N ARG A 53 21.45 24.15 -24.51
CA ARG A 53 21.96 23.31 -23.41
C ARG A 53 21.30 23.69 -22.09
N ARG A 54 21.20 24.99 -21.79
CA ARG A 54 20.58 25.46 -20.54
C ARG A 54 19.11 25.03 -20.45
N ASP A 55 18.37 25.14 -21.54
CA ASP A 55 16.97 24.71 -21.59
C ASP A 55 16.85 23.18 -21.47
N ALA A 56 17.70 22.42 -22.16
CA ALA A 56 17.74 20.96 -22.06
C ALA A 56 18.05 20.47 -20.63
N VAL A 57 18.95 21.16 -19.91
CA VAL A 57 19.26 20.86 -18.51
C VAL A 57 18.04 21.11 -17.62
N ARG A 58 17.37 22.26 -17.79
CA ARG A 58 16.15 22.60 -17.03
C ARG A 58 15.04 21.58 -17.27
N ASP A 59 14.90 21.14 -18.51
CA ASP A 59 13.96 20.12 -18.93
C ASP A 59 14.25 18.75 -18.30
N LEU A 60 15.53 18.36 -18.21
CA LEU A 60 15.97 17.15 -17.54
C LEU A 60 15.68 17.21 -16.04
N GLU A 61 15.99 18.35 -15.39
CA GLU A 61 15.69 18.58 -13.98
C GLU A 61 14.18 18.51 -13.68
N ALA A 62 13.34 19.05 -14.57
CA ALA A 62 11.90 18.97 -14.44
C ALA A 62 11.39 17.52 -14.43
N VAL A 63 11.89 16.67 -15.34
CA VAL A 63 11.53 15.24 -15.37
C VAL A 63 12.06 14.51 -14.13
N ILE A 64 13.28 14.80 -13.68
CA ILE A 64 13.83 14.21 -12.44
C ILE A 64 12.93 14.53 -11.24
N ASN A 65 12.51 15.79 -11.11
CA ASN A 65 11.60 16.21 -10.03
C ASN A 65 10.25 15.50 -10.11
N GLN A 66 9.68 15.32 -11.31
CA GLN A 66 8.45 14.56 -11.50
C GLN A 66 8.59 13.09 -11.12
N ILE A 67 9.71 12.44 -11.47
CA ILE A 67 10.03 11.07 -11.06
C ILE A 67 10.09 10.97 -9.53
N GLU A 68 10.77 11.91 -8.87
CA GLU A 68 10.86 11.91 -7.41
C GLU A 68 9.50 12.06 -6.73
N ASP A 69 8.64 12.95 -7.25
CA ASP A 69 7.30 13.13 -6.72
C ASP A 69 6.45 11.87 -6.89
N LYS A 70 6.43 11.27 -8.09
CA LYS A 70 5.72 10.00 -8.32
C LYS A 70 6.29 8.86 -7.47
N LYS A 71 7.60 8.81 -7.24
CA LYS A 71 8.22 7.85 -6.29
C LYS A 71 7.73 8.06 -4.86
N ARG A 72 7.48 9.30 -4.42
CA ARG A 72 6.86 9.59 -3.11
C ARG A 72 5.40 9.12 -3.08
N GLN A 73 4.62 9.43 -4.12
CA GLN A 73 3.22 8.99 -4.22
C GLN A 73 3.10 7.46 -4.19
N LYS A 74 3.96 6.75 -4.93
CA LYS A 74 4.06 5.29 -4.91
C LYS A 74 4.30 4.75 -3.50
N ARG A 75 5.29 5.29 -2.79
CA ARG A 75 5.60 4.87 -1.40
C ARG A 75 4.41 5.07 -0.47
N HIS A 76 3.69 6.18 -0.59
CA HIS A 76 2.49 6.44 0.22
C HIS A 76 1.37 5.41 -0.05
N LEU A 77 1.14 5.06 -1.32
CA LEU A 77 0.16 4.03 -1.66
C LEU A 77 0.58 2.64 -1.19
N GLU A 78 1.86 2.27 -1.33
CA GLU A 78 2.40 1.02 -0.78
C GLU A 78 2.20 0.92 0.73
N GLN A 79 2.46 2.00 1.47
CA GLN A 79 2.23 2.07 2.92
C GLN A 79 0.75 1.92 3.26
N ARG A 80 -0.16 2.58 2.53
CA ARG A 80 -1.62 2.46 2.74
C ARG A 80 -2.10 1.03 2.51
N ILE A 81 -1.67 0.38 1.43
CA ILE A 81 -2.00 -1.02 1.15
C ILE A 81 -1.47 -1.94 2.24
N GLN A 82 -0.25 -1.70 2.72
CA GLN A 82 0.34 -2.51 3.77
C GLN A 82 -0.40 -2.35 5.10
N ALA A 83 -0.81 -1.13 5.44
CA ALA A 83 -1.63 -0.85 6.62
C ALA A 83 -3.02 -1.49 6.53
N ALA A 84 -3.66 -1.45 5.35
CA ALA A 84 -4.93 -2.13 5.13
C ALA A 84 -4.80 -3.65 5.30
N ARG A 85 -3.71 -4.25 4.80
CA ARG A 85 -3.42 -5.68 4.96
C ARG A 85 -3.16 -6.06 6.41
N SER A 86 -2.42 -5.26 7.18
CA SER A 86 -2.16 -5.55 8.59
C SER A 86 -3.44 -5.43 9.42
N ALA A 87 -4.27 -4.41 9.17
CA ALA A 87 -5.57 -4.25 9.82
C ALA A 87 -6.49 -5.45 9.55
N GLN A 88 -6.55 -5.94 8.31
CA GLN A 88 -7.35 -7.12 7.97
C GLN A 88 -6.89 -8.38 8.70
N ARG A 89 -5.57 -8.60 8.81
CA ARG A 89 -5.01 -9.74 9.57
C ARG A 89 -5.34 -9.63 11.05
N GLN A 90 -5.25 -8.43 11.62
CA GLN A 90 -5.59 -8.19 13.02
C GLN A 90 -7.08 -8.43 13.28
N ALA A 91 -7.97 -7.91 12.43
CA ALA A 91 -9.41 -8.14 12.53
C ALA A 91 -9.76 -9.64 12.44
N THR A 92 -9.08 -10.39 11.57
CA THR A 92 -9.27 -11.85 11.46
C THR A 92 -8.81 -12.57 12.73
N ARG A 93 -7.70 -12.13 13.32
CA ARG A 93 -7.18 -12.69 14.58
C ARG A 93 -8.10 -12.40 15.77
N ASP A 94 -8.61 -11.17 15.85
CA ASP A 94 -9.51 -10.75 16.93
C ASP A 94 -10.88 -11.43 16.81
N ALA A 95 -11.37 -11.65 15.58
CA ALA A 95 -12.58 -12.44 15.34
C ALA A 95 -12.42 -13.90 15.78
N ALA A 96 -11.29 -14.54 15.43
CA ALA A 96 -10.99 -15.91 15.87
C ALA A 96 -10.83 -16.02 17.39
N ALA A 97 -10.17 -15.04 18.03
CA ALA A 97 -10.04 -15.00 19.49
C ALA A 97 -11.38 -14.76 20.20
N GLY A 98 -12.27 -13.95 19.60
CA GLY A 98 -13.62 -13.73 20.10
C GLY A 98 -14.52 -14.96 19.96
N GLU A 99 -14.41 -15.71 18.87
CA GLU A 99 -15.10 -17.00 18.69
C GLU A 99 -14.63 -18.05 19.72
N ASP A 100 -13.32 -18.14 19.98
CA ASP A 100 -12.76 -19.03 21.01
C ASP A 100 -13.22 -18.65 22.42
N GLY A 101 -13.27 -17.35 22.74
CA GLY A 101 -13.80 -16.84 24.01
C GLY A 101 -15.29 -17.18 24.19
N ASN A 102 -16.10 -16.94 23.16
CA ASN A 102 -17.52 -17.28 23.16
C ASN A 102 -17.75 -18.79 23.29
N MET A 103 -16.91 -19.62 22.66
CA MET A 103 -17.01 -21.07 22.75
C MET A 103 -16.60 -21.60 24.14
N TRP A 104 -15.60 -20.99 24.78
CA TRP A 104 -15.22 -21.29 26.16
C TRP A 104 -16.32 -20.90 27.16
N GLU A 105 -16.90 -19.71 27.02
CA GLU A 105 -18.03 -19.27 27.84
C GLU A 105 -19.28 -20.14 27.65
N ALA A 106 -19.60 -20.52 26.40
CA ALA A 106 -20.69 -21.44 26.11
C ALA A 106 -20.45 -22.81 26.80
N ARG A 107 -19.23 -23.35 26.74
CA ARG A 107 -18.88 -24.63 27.38
C ARG A 107 -19.03 -24.59 28.90
N ASN A 108 -18.66 -23.48 29.55
CA ASN A 108 -18.84 -23.30 30.99
C ASN A 108 -20.31 -23.19 31.42
N ARG A 109 -21.17 -22.57 30.58
CA ARG A 109 -22.62 -22.47 30.85
C ARG A 109 -23.34 -23.81 30.79
N TRP A 110 -22.93 -24.74 29.91
CA TRP A 110 -23.50 -26.11 29.89
C TRP A 110 -22.87 -27.03 30.93
N GLY A 111 -21.59 -26.84 31.28
CA GLY A 111 -20.90 -27.62 32.33
C GLY A 111 -21.42 -27.37 33.75
N THR A 112 -21.90 -26.15 34.04
CA THR A 112 -22.50 -25.82 35.36
C THR A 112 -23.91 -26.39 35.53
N VAL A 113 -24.66 -26.58 34.44
CA VAL A 113 -26.02 -27.15 34.50
C VAL A 113 -26.00 -28.66 34.86
N VAL A 114 -24.97 -29.39 34.44
CA VAL A 114 -24.82 -30.83 34.77
C VAL A 114 -24.46 -31.05 36.25
N LEU A 115 -23.68 -30.15 36.86
CA LEU A 115 -23.35 -30.24 38.28
C LEU A 115 -24.53 -29.87 39.19
N ALA A 116 -25.38 -28.92 38.78
CA ALA A 116 -26.57 -28.54 39.54
C ALA A 116 -27.67 -29.63 39.53
N SER A 117 -27.79 -30.38 38.43
CA SER A 117 -28.78 -31.48 38.29
C SER A 117 -28.35 -32.76 39.02
N ALA A 118 -27.05 -32.99 39.20
CA ALA A 118 -26.53 -34.12 39.98
C ALA A 118 -26.73 -33.95 41.51
N PHE A 119 -26.73 -32.71 42.02
CA PHE A 119 -26.98 -32.45 43.45
C PHE A 119 -28.46 -32.46 43.83
N ALA A 120 -29.38 -32.10 42.92
CA ALA A 120 -30.83 -32.13 43.18
C ALA A 120 -31.38 -33.57 43.34
N SER A 121 -30.72 -34.57 42.76
CA SER A 121 -31.16 -35.98 42.84
C SER A 121 -30.69 -36.72 44.10
N ARG A 122 -29.87 -36.09 44.95
CA ARG A 122 -29.33 -36.71 46.18
C ARG A 122 -29.99 -36.20 47.47
N LEU A 123 -30.88 -35.20 47.37
CA LEU A 123 -31.61 -34.62 48.50
C LEU A 123 -33.09 -35.05 48.57
N PHE A 124 -33.58 -35.81 47.58
CA PHE A 124 -34.88 -36.49 47.64
C PHE A 124 -34.65 -38.01 47.58
N LYS A 125 -34.34 -38.61 48.72
CA LYS A 125 -34.55 -40.05 48.95
C LYS A 125 -34.93 -40.29 50.41
#